data_AF-A0A6Q2ZJR4-F1
#
_entry.id   AF-A0A6Q2ZJR4-F1
#
_cell.length_a   1.000
_cell.length_b   1.000
_cell.length_c   1.000
_cell.angle_alpha   90.00
_cell.angle_beta   90.00
_cell.angle_gamma   90.00
#
_symmetry.space_group_name_H-M   'P 1'
#
loop_
_entity.id
_entity.type
_entity.pdbx_description
1 polymer ?
#
loop_
_entity_poly.entity_id
_entity_poly.type
_entity_poly.pdbx_seq_one_letter_code
_entity_poly.pdbx_strand_id
1 'polypeptide(L)'
;MATNMAHLSCSFRLSVLVLFLIVSLFFFAFVHIPVLTMPLCVFVFVRVTLLHRIRVACTGADMTRDKEQSMDDQSPAVVRKGIDVTPNKDGGVCKVVKKWGEDGDRPMIGDKVTVHYTGKLLNGKKFDSSMDRKKAFTFSLGKGQVIKGLDIGVSSMQRGERCILLCKPEYAYGPAGCPPKIPPNAMLQFEVELLSFKGELLTDDGGITRRIKVKGEGYNNPNDGSTVHVHLEGYCGERLFDSRDVHFVVGESEDMGVPLGVDRAMEKMQKGECCMLYLKPKYGFGKEGRAQYKIGPNSDLVYEVTLINFEKAKESWELGLKEKLDFSAGAKQKGTQYFKAGCYLQAVVQYQRIVSWLEMEFVGKEQQQTVQNFLLVAQLNMAMCYLRLKEYALVVENCNKVLELDEKNEKALYRRGEARLFRNEFNLAMSDFKLVLQVNPSNRAARSQVSICQRKIREHHEMDKKTYANMFQKFAEHDVKVWNNILQPEWTAFKIAICSLLGMYNMNQHTTLRLLGGRV
;
A
#
# COMPACT_ATOMS: atom_id res chain seq x y z
N MET A 1 -31.68 -30.47 37.81
CA MET A 1 -31.73 -30.97 36.41
C MET A 1 -30.31 -31.29 35.95
N ALA A 2 -29.70 -32.34 36.50
CA ALA A 2 -28.28 -32.67 36.28
C ALA A 2 -28.03 -34.16 36.02
N THR A 3 -29.08 -34.93 35.67
CA THR A 3 -28.97 -36.38 35.45
C THR A 3 -29.50 -36.87 34.09
N ASN A 4 -30.09 -36.00 33.25
CA ASN A 4 -30.55 -36.37 31.89
C ASN A 4 -29.61 -35.92 30.74
N MET A 5 -28.46 -35.29 31.02
CA MET A 5 -27.48 -34.90 29.98
C MET A 5 -26.37 -35.94 29.71
N ALA A 6 -26.34 -37.07 30.42
CA ALA A 6 -25.27 -38.07 30.26
C ALA A 6 -25.54 -39.14 29.19
N HIS A 7 -26.82 -39.38 28.80
CA HIS A 7 -27.16 -40.48 27.89
C HIS A 7 -27.34 -40.10 26.40
N LEU A 8 -27.48 -38.81 26.07
CA LEU A 8 -27.47 -38.37 24.66
C LEU A 8 -26.06 -38.05 24.11
N SER A 9 -25.03 -38.02 24.97
CA SER A 9 -23.63 -37.81 24.56
C SER A 9 -22.91 -39.10 24.11
N CYS A 10 -23.50 -40.28 24.29
CA CYS A 10 -22.82 -41.56 24.03
C CYS A 10 -23.18 -42.19 22.67
N SER A 11 -24.43 -42.05 22.20
CA SER A 11 -24.84 -42.63 20.91
C SER A 11 -24.52 -41.80 19.67
N PHE A 12 -24.23 -40.49 19.80
CA PHE A 12 -23.76 -39.68 18.66
C PHE A 12 -22.23 -39.75 18.47
N ARG A 13 -21.48 -40.28 19.45
CA ARG A 13 -20.02 -40.46 19.37
C ARG A 13 -19.59 -41.79 18.74
N LEU A 14 -20.49 -42.76 18.54
CA LEU A 14 -20.15 -44.03 17.90
C LEU A 14 -20.36 -44.02 16.37
N SER A 15 -21.29 -43.23 15.85
CA SER A 15 -21.57 -43.17 14.40
C SER A 15 -20.64 -42.21 13.63
N VAL A 16 -20.03 -41.22 14.29
CA VAL A 16 -19.03 -40.33 13.68
C VAL A 16 -17.62 -40.95 13.73
N LEU A 17 -17.35 -41.85 14.69
CA LEU A 17 -16.05 -42.54 14.77
C LEU A 17 -15.89 -43.63 13.70
N VAL A 18 -16.98 -44.32 13.31
CA VAL A 18 -16.94 -45.36 12.26
C VAL A 18 -16.84 -44.76 10.85
N LEU A 19 -17.34 -43.53 10.64
CA LEU A 19 -17.16 -42.82 9.36
C LEU A 19 -15.77 -42.17 9.24
N PHE A 20 -15.12 -41.81 10.35
CA PHE A 20 -13.73 -41.33 10.34
C PHE A 20 -12.68 -42.45 10.21
N LEU A 21 -12.99 -43.68 10.63
CA LEU A 21 -12.07 -44.83 10.51
C LEU A 21 -12.05 -45.47 9.12
N ILE A 22 -13.09 -45.29 8.29
CA ILE A 22 -13.12 -45.80 6.91
C ILE A 22 -12.53 -44.81 5.90
N VAL A 23 -12.49 -43.51 6.21
CA VAL A 23 -11.81 -42.51 5.37
C VAL A 23 -10.31 -42.37 5.72
N SER A 24 -9.85 -42.95 6.82
CA SER A 24 -8.44 -42.89 7.27
C SER A 24 -7.58 -44.09 6.85
N LEU A 25 -8.09 -45.01 6.02
CA LEU A 25 -7.35 -46.18 5.51
C LEU A 25 -7.09 -46.16 3.99
N PHE A 26 -7.37 -45.05 3.30
CA PHE A 26 -7.12 -44.90 1.86
C PHE A 26 -6.23 -43.71 1.47
N PHE A 27 -5.46 -43.16 2.41
CA PHE A 27 -4.54 -42.04 2.15
C PHE A 27 -3.18 -42.20 2.87
N PHE A 28 -2.57 -43.38 2.78
CA PHE A 28 -1.17 -43.59 3.14
C PHE A 28 -0.45 -44.45 2.10
N ALA A 29 -0.30 -43.90 0.90
CA ALA A 29 0.77 -44.26 -0.01
C ALA A 29 1.02 -43.06 -0.93
N PHE A 30 2.29 -42.67 -1.04
CA PHE A 30 2.88 -41.58 -1.81
C PHE A 30 3.30 -40.31 -1.05
N VAL A 31 4.58 -39.99 -1.31
CA VAL A 31 5.31 -38.72 -1.14
C VAL A 31 6.23 -38.60 0.09
N HIS A 32 7.46 -39.10 -0.14
CA HIS A 32 8.74 -38.38 -0.10
C HIS A 32 9.16 -37.45 1.05
N ILE A 33 10.31 -37.86 1.62
CA ILE A 33 11.58 -37.13 1.87
C ILE A 33 11.59 -36.03 2.96
N PRO A 34 12.41 -36.20 4.02
CA PRO A 34 12.72 -35.13 4.96
C PRO A 34 13.94 -34.29 4.53
N VAL A 35 13.97 -33.11 5.11
CA VAL A 35 14.72 -31.90 4.78
C VAL A 35 15.90 -31.68 5.75
N LEU A 36 16.97 -31.06 5.22
CA LEU A 36 18.10 -30.35 5.88
C LEU A 36 19.01 -31.14 6.86
N THR A 37 20.33 -31.00 6.76
CA THR A 37 21.10 -29.84 7.25
C THR A 37 22.55 -29.90 6.75
N MET A 38 23.21 -28.76 6.53
CA MET A 38 24.63 -28.47 6.87
C MET A 38 25.04 -27.03 6.41
N PRO A 39 26.10 -26.41 6.99
CA PRO A 39 26.31 -24.96 7.04
C PRO A 39 27.58 -24.42 6.28
N LEU A 40 27.82 -23.12 6.50
CA LEU A 40 28.78 -22.13 5.97
C LEU A 40 30.27 -22.50 5.70
N CYS A 41 30.83 -21.77 4.71
CA CYS A 41 32.22 -21.24 4.50
C CYS A 41 33.40 -22.26 4.53
N VAL A 42 34.57 -22.11 3.88
CA VAL A 42 35.48 -20.98 3.59
C VAL A 42 36.43 -21.41 2.42
N PHE A 43 37.15 -20.44 1.82
CA PHE A 43 38.50 -20.51 1.20
C PHE A 43 38.70 -20.53 -0.34
N VAL A 44 39.15 -19.36 -0.80
CA VAL A 44 40.06 -19.01 -1.92
C VAL A 44 41.17 -20.04 -2.17
N PHE A 45 41.53 -20.33 -3.44
CA PHE A 45 42.92 -20.38 -3.95
C PHE A 45 43.01 -20.59 -5.48
N VAL A 46 43.58 -19.58 -6.14
CA VAL A 46 44.46 -19.55 -7.33
C VAL A 46 44.62 -20.83 -8.18
N ARG A 47 44.44 -20.72 -9.50
CA ARG A 47 45.40 -21.26 -10.48
C ARG A 47 45.44 -20.49 -11.80
N VAL A 48 46.61 -19.86 -12.00
CA VAL A 48 47.17 -19.24 -13.20
C VAL A 48 47.85 -20.32 -14.05
N THR A 49 48.05 -20.02 -15.35
CA THR A 49 48.76 -20.75 -16.44
C THR A 49 47.92 -21.80 -17.17
N LEU A 50 47.77 -21.74 -18.50
CA LEU A 50 48.87 -21.86 -19.47
C LEU A 50 48.58 -21.12 -20.80
N LEU A 51 49.54 -20.29 -21.21
CA LEU A 51 49.72 -19.68 -22.53
C LEU A 51 50.74 -20.55 -23.29
N HIS A 52 50.49 -20.91 -24.55
CA HIS A 52 51.45 -20.85 -25.69
C HIS A 52 50.81 -21.37 -26.99
N ARG A 53 50.60 -20.46 -27.96
CA ARG A 53 51.36 -20.32 -29.23
C ARG A 53 51.13 -21.42 -30.28
N ILE A 54 50.46 -21.06 -31.38
CA ILE A 54 50.94 -21.33 -32.75
C ILE A 54 50.66 -20.09 -33.62
N ARG A 55 51.66 -19.71 -34.42
CA ARG A 55 51.74 -18.52 -35.28
C ARG A 55 51.73 -18.99 -36.75
N VAL A 56 50.83 -18.40 -37.54
CA VAL A 56 50.91 -17.97 -38.97
C VAL A 56 51.84 -18.71 -39.96
N ALA A 57 51.26 -19.15 -41.10
CA ALA A 57 51.71 -18.94 -42.50
C ALA A 57 50.61 -19.47 -43.45
N CYS A 58 49.85 -18.64 -44.18
CA CYS A 58 50.10 -18.09 -45.52
C CYS A 58 50.24 -19.12 -46.66
N THR A 59 49.20 -19.25 -47.50
CA THR A 59 49.28 -19.32 -48.98
C THR A 59 47.95 -18.83 -49.57
N GLY A 60 48.04 -18.00 -50.61
CA GLY A 60 46.91 -17.30 -51.23
C GLY A 60 46.34 -17.97 -52.48
N ALA A 61 45.16 -17.48 -52.87
CA ALA A 61 44.45 -17.49 -54.16
C ALA A 61 42.98 -17.11 -53.82
N ASP A 62 42.23 -16.26 -54.49
CA ASP A 62 42.36 -15.50 -55.73
C ASP A 62 41.40 -14.31 -55.64
N MET A 63 41.75 -13.21 -56.32
CA MET A 63 40.86 -12.07 -56.55
C MET A 63 39.77 -12.42 -57.56
N THR A 64 38.51 -12.18 -57.20
CA THR A 64 37.51 -11.68 -58.16
C THR A 64 36.76 -10.52 -57.52
N ARG A 65 36.93 -9.34 -58.11
CA ARG A 65 36.04 -8.19 -57.96
C ARG A 65 34.77 -8.51 -58.73
N ASP A 66 33.60 -8.32 -58.12
CA ASP A 66 32.48 -7.71 -58.82
C ASP A 66 31.40 -7.19 -57.86
N LYS A 67 31.19 -5.87 -57.96
CA LYS A 67 29.98 -5.09 -57.74
C LYS A 67 29.50 -4.88 -56.29
N GLU A 68 29.94 -3.75 -55.75
CA GLU A 68 29.12 -2.90 -54.87
C GLU A 68 27.73 -2.68 -55.51
N GLN A 69 26.71 -3.26 -54.89
CA GLN A 69 25.34 -2.79 -55.00
C GLN A 69 25.01 -2.05 -53.70
N SER A 70 24.72 -0.77 -53.86
CA SER A 70 24.20 0.14 -52.85
C SER A 70 23.04 -0.50 -52.07
N MET A 71 23.23 -0.72 -50.77
CA MET A 71 22.16 -1.07 -49.82
C MET A 71 21.34 0.16 -49.44
N ASP A 72 20.84 0.90 -50.43
CA ASP A 72 19.78 1.89 -50.22
C ASP A 72 18.45 1.24 -50.63
N ASP A 73 17.50 1.29 -49.69
CA ASP A 73 16.06 1.00 -49.85
C ASP A 73 15.46 -0.30 -49.29
N GLN A 74 15.75 -0.63 -48.03
CA GLN A 74 14.85 -1.44 -47.18
C GLN A 74 14.63 -0.82 -45.80
N SER A 75 14.07 0.39 -45.77
CA SER A 75 13.49 0.91 -44.53
C SER A 75 12.12 0.24 -44.29
N PRO A 76 11.84 -0.34 -43.12
CA PRO A 76 10.54 -0.97 -42.83
C PRO A 76 9.38 -0.02 -43.14
N ALA A 77 8.25 -0.53 -43.65
CA ALA A 77 7.06 0.29 -43.99
C ALA A 77 6.54 1.16 -42.83
N VAL A 78 6.89 0.80 -41.59
CA VAL A 78 6.62 1.56 -40.36
C VAL A 78 7.44 2.86 -40.28
N VAL A 79 8.67 2.89 -40.80
CA VAL A 79 9.52 4.10 -40.86
C VAL A 79 8.91 5.15 -41.80
N ARG A 80 8.32 4.72 -42.92
CA ARG A 80 7.78 5.63 -43.95
C ARG A 80 6.43 6.28 -43.57
N LYS A 81 5.72 5.75 -42.58
CA LYS A 81 4.38 6.23 -42.14
C LYS A 81 4.30 6.59 -40.65
N GLY A 82 5.39 6.42 -39.91
CA GLY A 82 5.44 6.63 -38.46
C GLY A 82 5.74 8.09 -38.08
N ILE A 83 5.12 8.55 -37.01
CA ILE A 83 5.37 9.86 -36.42
C ILE A 83 6.56 9.72 -35.48
N ASP A 84 7.58 10.57 -35.65
CA ASP A 84 8.71 10.64 -34.72
C ASP A 84 8.28 11.27 -33.39
N VAL A 85 8.30 10.46 -32.33
CA VAL A 85 7.89 10.86 -30.97
C VAL A 85 9.08 11.21 -30.08
N THR A 86 10.30 11.21 -30.61
CA THR A 86 11.48 11.66 -29.84
C THR A 86 11.42 13.17 -29.56
N PRO A 87 11.97 13.63 -28.42
CA PRO A 87 12.11 15.06 -28.14
C PRO A 87 12.99 15.78 -29.17
N ASN A 88 14.09 15.14 -29.59
CA ASN A 88 15.10 15.75 -30.47
C ASN A 88 14.80 15.58 -31.97
N LYS A 89 13.71 14.89 -32.33
CA LYS A 89 13.31 14.61 -33.73
C LYS A 89 14.40 13.91 -34.57
N ASP A 90 15.05 12.91 -33.98
CA ASP A 90 16.16 12.15 -34.60
C ASP A 90 15.72 10.81 -35.24
N GLY A 91 14.41 10.57 -35.30
CA GLY A 91 13.81 9.33 -35.79
C GLY A 91 14.16 8.11 -34.93
N GLY A 92 14.62 8.29 -33.69
CA GLY A 92 14.98 7.20 -32.80
C GLY A 92 13.81 6.32 -32.38
N VAL A 93 12.61 6.90 -32.30
CA VAL A 93 11.38 6.23 -31.90
C VAL A 93 10.24 6.69 -32.81
N CYS A 94 9.81 5.83 -33.72
CA CYS A 94 8.70 6.11 -34.63
C CYS A 94 7.43 5.38 -34.19
N LYS A 95 6.31 6.10 -34.13
CA LYS A 95 5.02 5.60 -33.68
C LYS A 95 4.01 5.53 -34.83
N VAL A 96 3.31 4.42 -34.97
CA VAL A 96 2.17 4.24 -35.87
C VAL A 96 0.95 3.82 -35.05
N VAL A 97 -0.08 4.67 -35.00
CA VAL A 97 -1.32 4.36 -34.28
C VAL A 97 -2.11 3.29 -35.03
N LYS A 98 -2.54 2.23 -34.33
CA LYS A 98 -3.40 1.16 -34.85
C LYS A 98 -4.85 1.33 -34.40
N LYS A 99 -5.05 1.78 -33.18
CA LYS A 99 -6.33 2.13 -32.60
C LYS A 99 -6.14 3.39 -31.77
N TRP A 100 -6.94 4.41 -32.05
CA TRP A 100 -6.96 5.63 -31.26
C TRP A 100 -7.48 5.36 -29.84
N GLY A 101 -6.92 6.08 -28.88
CA GLY A 101 -7.39 6.06 -27.51
C GLY A 101 -8.62 6.95 -27.30
N GLU A 102 -9.03 7.06 -26.05
CA GLU A 102 -10.00 8.05 -25.59
C GLU A 102 -9.35 9.43 -25.52
N ASP A 103 -10.11 10.47 -25.85
CA ASP A 103 -9.65 11.86 -25.65
C ASP A 103 -9.42 12.13 -24.17
N GLY A 104 -8.32 12.81 -23.87
CA GLY A 104 -7.93 13.15 -22.51
C GLY A 104 -6.42 13.18 -22.31
N ASP A 105 -6.03 13.10 -21.05
CA ASP A 105 -4.64 13.19 -20.62
C ASP A 105 -3.76 12.06 -21.14
N ARG A 106 -2.48 12.37 -21.28
CA ARG A 106 -1.41 11.40 -21.52
C ARG A 106 -0.67 11.09 -20.22
N PRO A 107 -0.02 9.92 -20.11
CA PRO A 107 0.87 9.61 -19.01
C PRO A 107 2.00 10.65 -18.87
N MET A 108 2.29 11.05 -17.63
CA MET A 108 3.38 11.96 -17.27
C MET A 108 4.53 11.19 -16.61
N ILE A 109 5.68 11.85 -16.42
CA ILE A 109 6.82 11.24 -15.75
C ILE A 109 6.41 10.85 -14.31
N GLY A 110 6.80 9.65 -13.89
CA GLY A 110 6.44 9.08 -12.58
C GLY A 110 5.09 8.36 -12.55
N ASP A 111 4.21 8.54 -13.55
CA ASP A 111 2.94 7.83 -13.58
C ASP A 111 3.16 6.31 -13.61
N LYS A 112 2.34 5.59 -12.84
CA LYS A 112 2.24 4.14 -12.89
C LYS A 112 1.38 3.75 -14.09
N VAL A 113 2.01 3.25 -15.13
CA VAL A 113 1.38 2.88 -16.40
C VAL A 113 1.18 1.37 -16.48
N THR A 114 0.03 0.94 -17.00
CA THR A 114 -0.30 -0.46 -17.23
C THR A 114 -0.57 -0.67 -18.72
N VAL A 115 0.19 -1.58 -19.33
CA VAL A 115 0.17 -1.84 -20.77
C VAL A 115 0.05 -3.34 -21.08
N HIS A 116 -0.54 -3.65 -22.23
CA HIS A 116 -0.21 -4.88 -22.94
C HIS A 116 0.80 -4.57 -24.05
N TYR A 117 1.77 -5.45 -24.23
CA TYR A 117 2.73 -5.34 -25.33
C TYR A 117 3.12 -6.69 -25.92
N THR A 118 3.61 -6.64 -27.16
CA THR A 118 4.36 -7.70 -27.84
C THR A 118 5.58 -7.11 -28.54
N GLY A 119 6.77 -7.60 -28.21
CA GLY A 119 8.04 -7.20 -28.80
C GLY A 119 8.52 -8.19 -29.86
N LYS A 120 8.90 -7.67 -31.03
CA LYS A 120 9.40 -8.42 -32.18
C LYS A 120 10.68 -7.79 -32.74
N LEU A 121 11.58 -8.63 -33.25
CA LEU A 121 12.68 -8.20 -34.11
C LEU A 121 12.15 -7.86 -35.51
N LEU A 122 12.92 -7.13 -36.32
CA LEU A 122 12.52 -6.76 -37.69
C LEU A 122 12.25 -7.96 -38.60
N ASN A 123 12.88 -9.10 -38.34
CA ASN A 123 12.60 -10.36 -39.03
C ASN A 123 11.27 -11.02 -38.61
N GLY A 124 10.45 -10.34 -37.78
CA GLY A 124 9.17 -10.81 -37.28
C GLY A 124 9.23 -11.72 -36.06
N LYS A 125 10.43 -12.17 -35.65
CA LYS A 125 10.61 -13.07 -34.50
C LYS A 125 10.19 -12.36 -33.21
N LYS A 126 9.10 -12.85 -32.59
CA LYS A 126 8.65 -12.44 -31.26
C LYS A 126 9.69 -12.86 -30.22
N PHE A 127 10.18 -11.92 -29.42
CA PHE A 127 11.12 -12.20 -28.32
C PHE A 127 10.47 -12.10 -26.94
N ASP A 128 9.38 -11.33 -26.81
CA ASP A 128 8.65 -11.17 -25.55
C ASP A 128 7.21 -10.69 -25.77
N SER A 129 6.28 -11.08 -24.91
CA SER A 129 4.90 -10.59 -24.91
C SER A 129 4.23 -10.74 -23.55
N SER A 130 3.53 -9.68 -23.12
CA SER A 130 2.67 -9.72 -21.93
C SER A 130 1.43 -10.60 -22.13
N MET A 131 0.97 -10.78 -23.36
CA MET A 131 -0.22 -11.56 -23.69
C MET A 131 0.03 -13.05 -23.50
N ASP A 132 1.24 -13.51 -23.81
CA ASP A 132 1.68 -14.90 -23.57
C ASP A 132 1.65 -15.24 -22.07
N ARG A 133 1.86 -14.23 -21.21
CA ARG A 133 1.78 -14.35 -19.75
C ARG A 133 0.38 -14.17 -19.18
N LYS A 134 -0.62 -13.83 -20.02
CA LYS A 134 -2.00 -13.49 -19.64
C LYS A 134 -2.09 -12.44 -18.51
N LYS A 135 -1.09 -11.56 -18.41
CA LYS A 135 -0.98 -10.55 -17.35
C LYS A 135 -0.42 -9.26 -17.91
N ALA A 136 -1.13 -8.16 -17.69
CA ALA A 136 -0.67 -6.82 -18.07
C ALA A 136 0.64 -6.46 -17.35
N PHE A 137 1.48 -5.69 -18.03
CA PHE A 137 2.74 -5.22 -17.49
C PHE A 137 2.56 -3.81 -16.91
N THR A 138 3.04 -3.59 -15.68
CA THR A 138 2.93 -2.30 -15.01
C THR A 138 4.32 -1.80 -14.62
N PHE A 139 4.60 -0.54 -14.94
CA PHE A 139 5.88 0.10 -14.65
C PHE A 139 5.68 1.61 -14.37
N SER A 140 6.73 2.26 -13.86
CA SER A 140 6.74 3.71 -13.59
C SER A 140 7.41 4.44 -14.75
N LEU A 141 6.66 5.31 -15.43
CA LEU A 141 7.09 5.96 -16.66
C LEU A 141 8.23 6.96 -16.42
N GLY A 142 9.26 6.93 -17.28
CA GLY A 142 10.37 7.88 -17.23
C GLY A 142 11.33 7.68 -16.07
N LYS A 143 11.25 6.53 -15.38
CA LYS A 143 12.16 6.12 -14.29
C LYS A 143 13.19 5.08 -14.74
N GLY A 144 13.30 4.81 -16.05
CA GLY A 144 14.29 3.87 -16.60
C GLY A 144 14.02 2.40 -16.26
N GLN A 145 12.76 2.04 -15.95
CA GLN A 145 12.35 0.65 -15.72
C GLN A 145 12.17 -0.13 -17.03
N VAL A 146 12.08 0.58 -18.15
CA VAL A 146 11.98 0.05 -19.51
C VAL A 146 13.01 0.73 -20.40
N ILE A 147 13.19 0.21 -21.63
CA ILE A 147 14.05 0.86 -22.62
C ILE A 147 13.57 2.29 -22.92
N LYS A 148 14.51 3.19 -23.25
CA LYS A 148 14.21 4.61 -23.56
C LYS A 148 13.09 4.78 -24.58
N GLY A 149 13.05 3.91 -25.58
CA GLY A 149 12.03 3.95 -26.64
C GLY A 149 10.62 3.66 -26.14
N LEU A 150 10.46 2.78 -25.14
CA LEU A 150 9.15 2.53 -24.51
C LEU A 150 8.75 3.69 -23.60
N ASP A 151 9.68 4.25 -22.82
CA ASP A 151 9.39 5.44 -22.00
C ASP A 151 8.89 6.61 -22.87
N ILE A 152 9.60 6.91 -23.96
CA ILE A 152 9.21 7.96 -24.91
C ILE A 152 7.89 7.59 -25.61
N GLY A 153 7.79 6.37 -26.15
CA GLY A 153 6.62 5.93 -26.90
C GLY A 153 5.33 5.95 -26.08
N VAL A 154 5.35 5.39 -24.86
CA VAL A 154 4.17 5.32 -23.98
C VAL A 154 3.77 6.71 -23.47
N SER A 155 4.70 7.63 -23.25
CA SER A 155 4.38 9.02 -22.88
C SER A 155 3.56 9.77 -23.95
N SER A 156 3.64 9.32 -25.21
CA SER A 156 2.87 9.90 -26.33
C SER A 156 1.47 9.29 -26.50
N MET A 157 1.12 8.25 -25.72
CA MET A 157 -0.12 7.48 -25.91
C MET A 157 -1.29 8.05 -25.10
N GLN A 158 -2.50 7.88 -25.63
CA GLN A 158 -3.75 8.07 -24.90
C GLN A 158 -4.26 6.76 -24.27
N ARG A 159 -5.13 6.87 -23.26
CA ARG A 159 -5.77 5.70 -22.64
C ARG A 159 -6.55 4.90 -23.68
N GLY A 160 -6.40 3.58 -23.69
CA GLY A 160 -7.03 2.67 -24.66
C GLY A 160 -6.36 2.65 -26.04
N GLU A 161 -5.35 3.49 -26.29
CA GLU A 161 -4.66 3.53 -27.56
C GLU A 161 -3.83 2.26 -27.79
N ARG A 162 -3.86 1.73 -29.02
CA ARG A 162 -2.93 0.69 -29.49
C ARG A 162 -2.06 1.26 -30.60
N CYS A 163 -0.74 1.13 -30.47
CA CYS A 163 0.21 1.60 -31.48
C CYS A 163 1.34 0.59 -31.72
N ILE A 164 2.04 0.78 -32.83
CA ILE A 164 3.34 0.16 -33.09
C ILE A 164 4.42 1.21 -32.84
N LEU A 165 5.39 0.87 -32.01
CA LEU A 165 6.61 1.64 -31.78
C LEU A 165 7.77 0.92 -32.45
N LEU A 166 8.54 1.67 -33.24
CA LEU A 166 9.78 1.21 -33.82
C LEU A 166 10.93 1.96 -33.16
N CYS A 167 11.79 1.24 -32.45
CA CYS A 167 12.86 1.79 -31.64
C CYS A 167 14.22 1.45 -32.25
N LYS A 168 15.02 2.46 -32.58
CA LYS A 168 16.43 2.30 -32.96
C LYS A 168 17.26 1.75 -31.78
N PRO A 169 18.43 1.14 -32.04
CA PRO A 169 19.26 0.54 -30.99
C PRO A 169 19.65 1.48 -29.85
N GLU A 170 19.90 2.76 -30.15
CA GLU A 170 20.28 3.81 -29.19
C GLU A 170 19.18 4.09 -28.16
N TYR A 171 17.94 3.78 -28.54
CA TYR A 171 16.72 3.88 -27.72
C TYR A 171 16.27 2.50 -27.19
N ALA A 172 17.02 1.44 -27.46
CA ALA A 172 16.74 0.07 -27.05
C ALA A 172 17.91 -0.49 -26.21
N TYR A 173 18.59 -1.54 -26.69
CA TYR A 173 19.68 -2.24 -25.98
C TYR A 173 21.08 -1.93 -26.55
N GLY A 174 21.18 -1.04 -27.53
CA GLY A 174 22.44 -0.56 -28.09
C GLY A 174 23.38 -1.66 -28.62
N PRO A 175 24.70 -1.40 -28.63
CA PRO A 175 25.71 -2.34 -29.13
C PRO A 175 25.82 -3.64 -28.34
N ALA A 176 25.42 -3.64 -27.06
CA ALA A 176 25.48 -4.84 -26.24
C ALA A 176 24.34 -5.82 -26.56
N GLY A 177 23.17 -5.32 -26.98
CA GLY A 177 21.96 -6.14 -27.10
C GLY A 177 21.50 -6.69 -25.75
N CYS A 178 20.75 -7.79 -25.79
CA CYS A 178 20.37 -8.59 -24.62
C CYS A 178 20.38 -10.08 -24.99
N PRO A 179 21.57 -10.71 -25.09
CA PRO A 179 21.71 -12.11 -25.47
C PRO A 179 20.97 -13.06 -24.51
N PRO A 180 20.45 -14.21 -24.98
CA PRO A 180 20.45 -14.67 -26.38
C PRO A 180 19.26 -14.13 -27.19
N LYS A 181 18.36 -13.34 -26.59
CA LYS A 181 17.08 -12.97 -27.20
C LYS A 181 17.18 -11.80 -28.17
N ILE A 182 18.02 -10.83 -27.84
CA ILE A 182 18.16 -9.57 -28.59
C ILE A 182 19.63 -9.43 -29.00
N PRO A 183 19.94 -9.39 -30.31
CA PRO A 183 21.31 -9.23 -30.78
C PRO A 183 21.84 -7.80 -30.57
N PRO A 184 23.17 -7.61 -30.64
CA PRO A 184 23.81 -6.29 -30.76
C PRO A 184 23.15 -5.41 -31.84
N ASN A 185 23.00 -4.11 -31.55
CA ASN A 185 22.48 -3.10 -32.47
C ASN A 185 21.12 -3.46 -33.12
N ALA A 186 20.27 -4.18 -32.39
CA ALA A 186 18.96 -4.58 -32.88
C ALA A 186 17.95 -3.44 -32.85
N MET A 187 17.30 -3.18 -33.98
CA MET A 187 16.08 -2.38 -34.04
C MET A 187 14.88 -3.22 -33.58
N LEU A 188 14.06 -2.67 -32.69
CA LEU A 188 12.95 -3.38 -32.07
C LEU A 188 11.61 -2.79 -32.46
N GLN A 189 10.65 -3.67 -32.74
CA GLN A 189 9.26 -3.30 -32.96
C GLN A 189 8.41 -3.76 -31.78
N PHE A 190 7.68 -2.84 -31.16
CA PHE A 190 6.73 -3.13 -30.10
C PHE A 190 5.32 -2.78 -30.56
N GLU A 191 4.40 -3.72 -30.45
CA GLU A 191 2.97 -3.42 -30.45
C GLU A 191 2.55 -3.20 -29.01
N VAL A 192 2.04 -2.01 -28.67
CA VAL A 192 1.71 -1.60 -27.30
C VAL A 192 0.27 -1.11 -27.24
N GLU A 193 -0.44 -1.51 -26.20
CA GLU A 193 -1.78 -1.06 -25.85
C GLU A 193 -1.75 -0.47 -24.43
N LEU A 194 -2.09 0.81 -24.31
CA LEU A 194 -2.12 1.51 -23.03
C LEU A 194 -3.46 1.30 -22.35
N LEU A 195 -3.49 0.47 -21.30
CA LEU A 195 -4.74 0.13 -20.61
C LEU A 195 -5.14 1.22 -19.62
N SER A 196 -4.20 1.65 -18.78
CA SER A 196 -4.45 2.69 -17.80
C SER A 196 -3.16 3.33 -17.31
N PHE A 197 -3.28 4.52 -16.73
CA PHE A 197 -2.22 5.16 -15.97
C PHE A 197 -2.81 5.90 -14.77
N LYS A 198 -1.99 6.04 -13.73
CA LYS A 198 -2.31 6.77 -12.50
C LYS A 198 -1.07 7.51 -12.02
N GLY A 199 -1.25 8.68 -11.40
CA GLY A 199 -0.14 9.41 -10.80
C GLY A 199 0.55 8.62 -9.68
N GLU A 200 1.75 9.06 -9.34
CA GLU A 200 2.55 8.51 -8.25
C GLU A 200 1.91 8.85 -6.90
N LEU A 201 1.61 7.86 -6.07
CA LEU A 201 1.11 8.10 -4.72
C LEU A 201 2.29 8.43 -3.80
N LEU A 202 2.25 9.59 -3.15
CA LEU A 202 3.28 10.00 -2.19
C LEU A 202 2.92 9.58 -0.75
N THR A 203 1.68 9.16 -0.51
CA THR A 203 1.21 8.66 0.79
C THR A 203 0.44 7.35 0.61
N ASP A 204 0.54 6.47 1.61
CA ASP A 204 -0.10 5.13 1.59
C ASP A 204 -1.63 5.20 1.56
N ASP A 205 -2.20 6.27 2.12
CA ASP A 205 -3.64 6.54 2.09
C ASP A 205 -4.12 7.15 0.75
N GLY A 206 -3.20 7.38 -0.19
CA GLY A 206 -3.50 7.98 -1.50
C GLY A 206 -3.92 9.45 -1.43
N GLY A 207 -3.69 10.11 -0.29
CA GLY A 207 -4.09 11.49 -0.07
C GLY A 207 -3.26 12.54 -0.84
N ILE A 208 -2.07 12.17 -1.30
CA ILE A 208 -1.22 12.99 -2.18
C ILE A 208 -0.85 12.19 -3.41
N THR A 209 -1.25 12.67 -4.58
CA THR A 209 -0.84 12.10 -5.88
C THR A 209 0.00 13.10 -6.65
N ARG A 210 1.15 12.69 -7.18
CA ARG A 210 2.07 13.50 -7.98
C ARG A 210 2.08 13.07 -9.44
N ARG A 211 2.15 14.05 -10.36
CA ARG A 211 2.45 13.84 -11.78
C ARG A 211 3.51 14.84 -12.24
N ILE A 212 4.65 14.35 -12.72
CA ILE A 212 5.81 15.20 -12.99
C ILE A 212 5.73 15.76 -14.43
N LYS A 213 5.67 17.10 -14.55
CA LYS A 213 5.67 17.83 -15.83
C LYS A 213 7.09 18.03 -16.35
N VAL A 214 7.98 18.51 -15.48
CA VAL A 214 9.39 18.74 -15.78
C VAL A 214 10.22 17.97 -14.77
N LYS A 215 11.13 17.13 -15.26
CA LYS A 215 12.03 16.36 -14.41
C LYS A 215 13.05 17.30 -13.77
N GLY A 216 13.24 17.18 -12.47
CA GLY A 216 14.30 17.91 -11.78
C GLY A 216 15.70 17.37 -12.07
N GLU A 217 16.68 18.10 -11.55
CA GLU A 217 18.10 17.81 -11.67
C GLU A 217 18.73 17.46 -10.32
N GLY A 218 19.86 16.77 -10.39
CA GLY A 218 20.62 16.34 -9.21
C GLY A 218 20.08 15.07 -8.55
N TYR A 219 20.66 14.76 -7.40
CA TYR A 219 20.41 13.53 -6.64
C TYR A 219 19.81 13.80 -5.26
N ASN A 220 19.85 15.05 -4.80
CA ASN A 220 19.41 15.45 -3.47
C ASN A 220 17.98 15.97 -3.51
N ASN A 221 17.24 15.71 -2.44
CA ASN A 221 15.93 16.28 -2.18
C ASN A 221 16.00 17.09 -0.88
N PRO A 222 15.09 18.06 -0.68
CA PRO A 222 14.84 18.65 0.63
C PRO A 222 14.61 17.57 1.70
N ASN A 223 15.07 17.83 2.92
CA ASN A 223 14.70 17.09 4.12
C ASN A 223 13.81 17.95 5.04
N ASP A 224 13.25 17.34 6.08
CA ASP A 224 12.51 18.08 7.10
C ASP A 224 13.38 19.18 7.72
N GLY A 225 12.86 20.40 7.80
CA GLY A 225 13.60 21.59 8.22
C GLY A 225 14.40 22.29 7.11
N SER A 226 14.48 21.74 5.90
CA SER A 226 15.09 22.44 4.75
C SER A 226 14.38 23.76 4.47
N THR A 227 15.14 24.77 4.06
CA THR A 227 14.56 25.99 3.50
C THR A 227 14.38 25.80 2.00
N VAL A 228 13.15 25.96 1.51
CA VAL A 228 12.81 25.77 0.10
C VAL A 228 12.33 27.08 -0.52
N HIS A 229 12.67 27.29 -1.79
CA HIS A 229 12.12 28.34 -2.65
C HIS A 229 11.31 27.67 -3.75
N VAL A 230 10.01 27.95 -3.79
CA VAL A 230 9.09 27.33 -4.76
C VAL A 230 8.22 28.37 -5.44
N HIS A 231 7.91 28.12 -6.72
CA HIS A 231 6.77 28.73 -7.37
C HIS A 231 5.55 27.84 -7.17
N LEU A 232 4.44 28.42 -6.74
CA LEU A 232 3.23 27.69 -6.35
C LEU A 232 2.02 28.26 -7.09
N GLU A 233 1.27 27.42 -7.79
CA GLU A 233 -0.06 27.74 -8.29
C GLU A 233 -1.10 26.78 -7.71
N GLY A 234 -2.12 27.31 -7.06
CA GLY A 234 -3.18 26.55 -6.38
C GLY A 234 -4.52 26.64 -7.09
N TYR A 235 -5.13 25.49 -7.34
CA TYR A 235 -6.38 25.32 -8.07
C TYR A 235 -7.42 24.56 -7.23
N CYS A 236 -8.68 25.03 -7.27
CA CYS A 236 -9.83 24.35 -6.69
C CYS A 236 -10.86 24.14 -7.81
N GLY A 237 -10.95 22.90 -8.31
CA GLY A 237 -11.53 22.66 -9.63
C GLY A 237 -10.67 23.33 -10.70
N GLU A 238 -11.30 24.09 -11.60
CA GLU A 238 -10.58 24.84 -12.66
C GLU A 238 -10.16 26.26 -12.22
N ARG A 239 -10.54 26.70 -11.00
CA ARG A 239 -10.29 28.05 -10.54
C ARG A 239 -8.92 28.18 -9.86
N LEU A 240 -8.05 28.99 -10.45
CA LEU A 240 -6.81 29.47 -9.81
C LEU A 240 -7.15 30.38 -8.61
N PHE A 241 -6.55 30.12 -7.46
CA PHE A 241 -6.77 30.90 -6.22
C PHE A 241 -5.48 31.36 -5.53
N ASP A 242 -4.33 30.77 -5.83
CA ASP A 242 -3.02 31.18 -5.32
C ASP A 242 -2.02 31.07 -6.49
N SER A 243 -1.14 32.05 -6.67
CA SER A 243 -0.05 32.04 -7.65
C SER A 243 1.04 32.98 -7.15
N ARG A 244 2.15 32.43 -6.68
CA ARG A 244 3.25 33.20 -6.10
C ARG A 244 4.52 32.37 -5.92
N ASP A 245 5.63 33.09 -5.84
CA ASP A 245 6.87 32.56 -5.27
C ASP A 245 6.80 32.64 -3.74
N VAL A 246 7.21 31.56 -3.08
CA VAL A 246 7.19 31.47 -1.62
C VAL A 246 8.42 30.75 -1.10
N HIS A 247 8.96 31.28 -0.01
CA HIS A 247 10.01 30.66 0.77
C HIS A 247 9.41 30.11 2.05
N PHE A 248 9.69 28.86 2.39
CA PHE A 248 9.25 28.28 3.65
C PHE A 248 10.22 27.19 4.12
N VAL A 249 10.09 26.82 5.39
CA VAL A 249 10.80 25.70 6.00
C VAL A 249 9.92 24.47 5.86
N VAL A 250 10.41 23.40 5.23
CA VAL A 250 9.70 22.11 5.13
C VAL A 250 9.29 21.67 6.53
N GLY A 251 8.01 21.36 6.75
CA GLY A 251 7.35 21.06 8.02
C GLY A 251 6.70 22.26 8.72
N GLU A 252 6.90 23.47 8.20
CA GLU A 252 6.36 24.75 8.71
C GLU A 252 5.67 25.61 7.63
N SER A 253 5.36 24.99 6.49
CA SER A 253 4.60 25.58 5.36
C SER A 253 3.32 26.32 5.72
N GLU A 254 2.61 25.90 6.79
CA GLU A 254 1.35 26.51 7.19
C GLU A 254 1.49 27.99 7.56
N ASP A 255 2.66 28.40 8.09
CA ASP A 255 2.95 29.80 8.41
C ASP A 255 2.89 30.70 7.17
N MET A 256 3.22 30.14 6.01
CA MET A 256 3.17 30.81 4.70
C MET A 256 1.85 30.54 3.97
N GLY A 257 0.91 29.86 4.60
CA GLY A 257 -0.38 29.47 4.04
C GLY A 257 -0.30 28.38 2.97
N VAL A 258 0.80 27.63 2.94
CA VAL A 258 0.99 26.51 2.03
C VAL A 258 0.45 25.24 2.70
N PRO A 259 -0.40 24.46 2.02
CA PRO A 259 -1.01 23.27 2.62
C PRO A 259 -0.01 22.14 2.82
N LEU A 260 -0.25 21.31 3.84
CA LEU A 260 0.61 20.20 4.24
C LEU A 260 0.95 19.22 3.09
N GLY A 261 0.06 19.05 2.12
CA GLY A 261 0.31 18.19 0.97
C GLY A 261 1.45 18.66 0.07
N VAL A 262 1.61 19.97 -0.10
CA VAL A 262 2.74 20.55 -0.83
C VAL A 262 4.03 20.35 -0.05
N ASP A 263 3.98 20.61 1.26
CA ASP A 263 5.10 20.42 2.18
C ASP A 263 5.65 18.98 2.15
N ARG A 264 4.77 17.98 2.28
CA ARG A 264 5.14 16.56 2.22
C ARG A 264 5.69 16.13 0.87
N ALA A 265 5.32 16.81 -0.21
CA ALA A 265 5.86 16.52 -1.52
C ALA A 265 7.32 16.98 -1.66
N MET A 266 7.76 18.00 -0.92
CA MET A 266 9.10 18.57 -1.04
C MET A 266 10.20 17.52 -0.86
N GLU A 267 10.06 16.60 0.10
CA GLU A 267 11.03 15.52 0.35
C GLU A 267 11.21 14.54 -0.83
N LYS A 268 10.28 14.56 -1.79
CA LYS A 268 10.29 13.70 -2.98
C LYS A 268 10.63 14.45 -4.26
N MET A 269 10.73 15.78 -4.20
CA MET A 269 11.01 16.63 -5.36
C MET A 269 12.50 16.95 -5.48
N GLN A 270 12.95 17.07 -6.73
CA GLN A 270 14.30 17.50 -7.06
C GLN A 270 14.34 18.98 -7.46
N LYS A 271 15.52 19.60 -7.37
CA LYS A 271 15.70 20.98 -7.83
C LYS A 271 15.31 21.10 -9.31
N GLY A 272 14.59 22.16 -9.68
CA GLY A 272 14.06 22.36 -11.02
C GLY A 272 12.87 21.47 -11.40
N GLU A 273 12.43 20.55 -10.52
CA GLU A 273 11.24 19.73 -10.78
C GLU A 273 9.98 20.60 -10.77
N CYS A 274 9.16 20.44 -11.80
CA CYS A 274 7.80 20.98 -11.85
C CYS A 274 6.81 19.81 -11.88
N CYS A 275 5.89 19.77 -10.94
CA CYS A 275 4.89 18.70 -10.85
C CYS A 275 3.50 19.21 -10.47
N MET A 276 2.50 18.43 -10.86
CA MET A 276 1.13 18.55 -10.39
C MET A 276 0.94 17.68 -9.15
N LEU A 277 0.40 18.27 -8.10
CA LEU A 277 0.04 17.62 -6.85
C LEU A 277 -1.48 17.66 -6.67
N TYR A 278 -2.10 16.49 -6.59
CA TYR A 278 -3.52 16.33 -6.30
C TYR A 278 -3.66 15.98 -4.83
N LEU A 279 -4.26 16.90 -4.06
CA LEU A 279 -4.33 16.84 -2.61
C LEU A 279 -5.77 16.55 -2.17
N LYS A 280 -5.93 15.46 -1.43
CA LYS A 280 -7.18 15.16 -0.71
C LYS A 280 -7.34 16.09 0.50
N PRO A 281 -8.55 16.22 1.06
CA PRO A 281 -8.85 17.22 2.08
C PRO A 281 -7.92 17.19 3.29
N LYS A 282 -7.51 15.99 3.71
CA LYS A 282 -6.55 15.76 4.80
C LYS A 282 -5.21 16.48 4.59
N TYR A 283 -4.77 16.61 3.34
CA TYR A 283 -3.51 17.24 2.94
C TYR A 283 -3.71 18.62 2.30
N GLY A 284 -4.97 19.05 2.12
CA GLY A 284 -5.35 20.40 1.70
C GLY A 284 -5.69 21.28 2.90
N PHE A 285 -6.80 22.03 2.79
CA PHE A 285 -7.29 22.92 3.87
C PHE A 285 -8.30 22.25 4.83
N GLY A 286 -8.49 20.94 4.74
CA GLY A 286 -9.29 20.17 5.69
C GLY A 286 -10.75 20.59 5.80
N LYS A 287 -11.34 20.35 6.98
CA LYS A 287 -12.76 20.56 7.26
C LYS A 287 -13.18 22.02 7.34
N GLU A 288 -12.24 22.91 7.63
CA GLU A 288 -12.53 24.33 7.74
C GLU A 288 -12.50 25.02 6.36
N GLY A 289 -11.79 24.44 5.40
CA GLY A 289 -11.54 25.09 4.11
C GLY A 289 -10.65 26.33 4.29
N ARG A 290 -10.77 27.30 3.38
CA ARG A 290 -9.97 28.54 3.44
C ARG A 290 -10.77 29.71 2.89
N ALA A 291 -11.38 30.47 3.80
CA ALA A 291 -12.31 31.56 3.48
C ALA A 291 -11.67 32.64 2.61
N GLN A 292 -10.41 33.01 2.87
CA GLN A 292 -9.65 33.98 2.06
C GLN A 292 -9.59 33.62 0.57
N TYR A 293 -9.61 32.31 0.25
CA TYR A 293 -9.56 31.80 -1.12
C TYR A 293 -10.92 31.32 -1.64
N LYS A 294 -11.99 31.54 -0.85
CA LYS A 294 -13.34 31.04 -1.11
C LYS A 294 -13.35 29.52 -1.34
N ILE A 295 -12.55 28.80 -0.55
CA ILE A 295 -12.48 27.33 -0.61
C ILE A 295 -13.33 26.77 0.52
N GLY A 296 -14.29 25.91 0.17
CA GLY A 296 -15.17 25.28 1.14
C GLY A 296 -14.52 24.13 1.93
N PRO A 297 -15.19 23.67 2.99
CA PRO A 297 -14.85 22.47 3.73
C PRO A 297 -14.58 21.26 2.84
N ASN A 298 -13.53 20.51 3.17
CA ASN A 298 -13.18 19.24 2.56
C ASN A 298 -13.04 19.26 1.03
N SER A 299 -12.55 20.37 0.48
CA SER A 299 -12.30 20.49 -0.96
C SER A 299 -11.02 19.75 -1.36
N ASP A 300 -11.07 19.02 -2.47
CA ASP A 300 -9.87 18.54 -3.18
C ASP A 300 -9.16 19.73 -3.83
N LEU A 301 -7.84 19.75 -3.76
CA LEU A 301 -7.01 20.82 -4.33
C LEU A 301 -6.02 20.25 -5.32
N VAL A 302 -5.69 21.04 -6.33
CA VAL A 302 -4.60 20.74 -7.27
C VAL A 302 -3.58 21.85 -7.17
N TYR A 303 -2.31 21.50 -7.04
CA TYR A 303 -1.21 22.47 -7.04
C TYR A 303 -0.24 22.14 -8.17
N GLU A 304 0.15 23.16 -8.93
CA GLU A 304 1.35 23.11 -9.76
C GLU A 304 2.50 23.72 -8.96
N VAL A 305 3.55 22.93 -8.75
CA VAL A 305 4.67 23.32 -7.88
C VAL A 305 5.97 23.17 -8.64
N THR A 306 6.74 24.24 -8.70
CA THR A 306 8.12 24.23 -9.19
C THR A 306 9.07 24.42 -8.02
N LEU A 307 9.93 23.43 -7.76
CA LEU A 307 10.99 23.56 -6.75
C LEU A 307 12.18 24.29 -7.37
N ILE A 308 12.28 25.60 -7.14
CA ILE A 308 13.31 26.44 -7.77
C ILE A 308 14.69 26.14 -7.16
N ASN A 309 14.79 26.15 -5.84
CA ASN A 309 16.01 25.84 -5.11
C ASN A 309 15.71 25.44 -3.66
N PHE A 310 16.68 24.84 -2.98
CA PHE A 310 16.58 24.54 -1.55
C PHE A 310 17.96 24.48 -0.87
N GLU A 311 17.96 24.71 0.43
CA GLU A 311 19.07 24.42 1.35
C GLU A 311 18.65 23.33 2.32
N LYS A 312 19.44 22.25 2.37
CA LYS A 312 19.18 21.14 3.29
C LYS A 312 19.38 21.57 4.74
N ALA A 313 18.50 21.13 5.62
CA ALA A 313 18.77 21.17 7.05
C ALA A 313 19.83 20.13 7.41
N LYS A 314 20.53 20.40 8.51
CA LYS A 314 21.42 19.41 9.13
C LYS A 314 20.61 18.19 9.54
N GLU A 315 21.15 17.02 9.22
CA GLU A 315 20.60 15.74 9.62
C GLU A 315 20.81 15.54 11.13
N SER A 316 20.01 14.67 11.76
CA SER A 316 20.07 14.48 13.22
C SER A 316 21.46 14.11 13.73
N TRP A 317 22.23 13.30 12.99
CA TRP A 317 23.59 12.91 13.38
C TRP A 317 24.65 14.02 13.24
N GLU A 318 24.34 15.10 12.52
CA GLU A 318 25.22 16.27 12.37
C GLU A 318 25.05 17.29 13.50
N LEU A 319 24.04 17.09 14.36
CA LEU A 319 23.67 17.99 15.45
C LEU A 319 24.20 17.50 16.79
N GLY A 320 24.73 18.43 17.58
CA GLY A 320 25.10 18.16 18.97
C GLY A 320 23.86 18.05 19.88
N LEU A 321 23.99 17.36 21.02
CA LEU A 321 22.88 17.20 21.98
C LEU A 321 22.27 18.54 22.42
N LYS A 322 23.11 19.55 22.68
CA LYS A 322 22.64 20.89 23.07
C LYS A 322 21.75 21.51 21.98
N GLU A 323 22.21 21.48 20.73
CA GLU A 323 21.44 21.98 19.58
C GLU A 323 20.11 21.21 19.43
N LYS A 324 20.13 19.87 19.58
CA LYS A 324 18.92 19.04 19.54
C LYS A 324 17.92 19.41 20.62
N LEU A 325 18.37 19.68 21.85
CA LEU A 325 17.50 20.10 22.95
C LEU A 325 16.90 21.50 22.69
N ASP A 326 17.70 22.43 22.17
CA ASP A 326 17.24 23.77 21.80
C ASP A 326 16.18 23.70 20.67
N PHE A 327 16.44 22.93 19.62
CA PHE A 327 15.47 22.68 18.55
C PHE A 327 14.22 21.96 19.03
N SER A 328 14.35 21.00 19.95
CA SER A 328 13.21 20.31 20.55
C SER A 328 12.31 21.25 21.35
N ALA A 329 12.90 22.22 22.05
CA ALA A 329 12.15 23.27 22.74
C ALA A 329 11.37 24.16 21.75
N GLY A 330 12.01 24.58 20.65
CA GLY A 330 11.39 25.34 19.57
C GLY A 330 10.23 24.58 18.91
N ALA A 331 10.46 23.34 18.50
CA ALA A 331 9.45 22.48 17.91
C ALA A 331 8.26 22.23 18.85
N LYS A 332 8.50 22.05 20.16
CA LYS A 332 7.43 21.94 21.17
C LYS A 332 6.57 23.20 21.22
N GLN A 333 7.20 24.38 21.24
CA GLN A 333 6.48 25.66 21.25
C GLN A 333 5.65 25.84 19.98
N LYS A 334 6.24 25.55 18.82
CA LYS A 334 5.58 25.62 17.51
C LYS A 334 4.42 24.64 17.40
N GLY A 335 4.60 23.39 17.81
CA GLY A 335 3.55 22.39 17.87
C GLY A 335 2.40 22.81 18.79
N THR A 336 2.70 23.49 19.90
CA THR A 336 1.67 24.02 20.81
C THR A 336 0.89 25.17 20.16
N GLN A 337 1.56 26.04 19.39
CA GLN A 337 0.92 27.09 18.61
C GLN A 337 -0.03 26.50 17.56
N TYR A 338 0.43 25.53 16.76
CA TYR A 338 -0.41 24.86 15.77
C TYR A 338 -1.60 24.12 16.41
N PHE A 339 -1.39 23.47 17.55
CA PHE A 339 -2.48 22.82 18.28
C PHE A 339 -3.57 23.82 18.70
N LYS A 340 -3.17 24.99 19.22
CA LYS A 340 -4.11 26.05 19.60
C LYS A 340 -4.84 26.65 18.39
N ALA A 341 -4.19 26.70 17.24
CA ALA A 341 -4.78 27.13 15.97
C ALA A 341 -5.71 26.06 15.33
N GLY A 342 -5.80 24.86 15.90
CA GLY A 342 -6.58 23.76 15.33
C GLY A 342 -5.87 23.01 14.19
N CYS A 343 -4.65 23.38 13.85
CA CYS A 343 -3.78 22.74 12.85
C CYS A 343 -3.14 21.47 13.43
N TYR A 344 -3.95 20.47 13.75
CA TYR A 344 -3.49 19.30 14.52
C TYR A 344 -2.46 18.44 13.76
N LEU A 345 -2.55 18.34 12.43
CA LEU A 345 -1.57 17.57 11.65
C LEU A 345 -0.20 18.26 11.63
N GLN A 346 -0.17 19.58 11.48
CA GLN A 346 1.04 20.40 11.56
C GLN A 346 1.65 20.32 12.97
N ALA A 347 0.82 20.32 14.00
CA ALA A 347 1.28 20.11 15.37
C ALA A 347 1.96 18.73 15.54
N VAL A 348 1.38 17.67 14.96
CA VAL A 348 1.99 16.33 14.94
C VAL A 348 3.35 16.34 14.26
N VAL A 349 3.51 17.02 13.12
CA VAL A 349 4.82 17.14 12.44
C VAL A 349 5.88 17.69 13.41
N GLN A 350 5.54 18.77 14.11
CA GLN A 350 6.46 19.40 15.05
C GLN A 350 6.83 18.49 16.25
N TYR A 351 5.86 17.77 16.83
CA TYR A 351 6.18 16.84 17.91
C TYR A 351 6.97 15.62 17.43
N GLN A 352 6.74 15.16 16.19
CA GLN A 352 7.47 14.04 15.62
C GLN A 352 8.94 14.38 15.36
N ARG A 353 9.27 15.64 15.07
CA ARG A 353 10.67 16.12 15.02
C ARG A 353 11.42 15.89 16.32
N ILE A 354 10.78 16.20 17.45
CA ILE A 354 11.36 15.99 18.79
C ILE A 354 11.73 14.52 18.96
N VAL A 355 10.81 13.62 18.60
CA VAL A 355 11.06 12.17 18.66
C VAL A 355 12.21 11.79 17.74
N SER A 356 12.22 12.27 16.50
CA SER A 356 13.28 11.98 15.53
C SER A 356 14.68 12.43 15.98
N TRP A 357 14.79 13.53 16.73
CA TRP A 357 16.07 14.01 17.22
C TRP A 357 16.55 13.31 18.48
N LEU A 358 15.64 12.81 19.32
CA LEU A 358 15.95 12.41 20.69
C LEU A 358 15.77 10.91 20.99
N GLU A 359 14.95 10.16 20.23
CA GLU A 359 14.58 8.77 20.56
C GLU A 359 15.79 7.82 20.57
N MET A 360 16.79 8.08 19.72
CA MET A 360 17.98 7.23 19.56
C MET A 360 19.22 7.79 20.28
N GLU A 361 19.11 8.90 21.00
CA GLU A 361 20.26 9.51 21.66
C GLU A 361 20.69 8.72 22.90
N PHE A 362 21.96 8.32 22.94
CA PHE A 362 22.57 7.69 24.11
C PHE A 362 23.34 8.74 24.91
N VAL A 363 22.80 9.14 26.06
CA VAL A 363 23.36 10.22 26.88
C VAL A 363 23.66 9.75 28.31
N GLY A 364 24.43 10.55 29.04
CA GLY A 364 24.71 10.31 30.46
C GLY A 364 23.43 10.37 31.31
N LYS A 365 23.46 9.76 32.51
CA LYS A 365 22.29 9.66 33.41
C LYS A 365 21.64 11.02 33.72
N GLU A 366 22.44 12.08 33.81
CA GLU A 366 21.96 13.43 34.12
C GLU A 366 21.12 14.02 32.97
N GLN A 367 21.60 13.89 31.72
CA GLN A 367 20.89 14.38 30.55
C GLN A 367 19.75 13.46 30.12
N GLN A 368 19.81 12.17 30.47
CA GLN A 368 18.80 11.17 30.10
C GLN A 368 17.39 11.56 30.57
N GLN A 369 17.27 12.09 31.80
CA GLN A 369 15.98 12.53 32.32
C GLN A 369 15.40 13.69 31.49
N THR A 370 16.26 14.61 31.04
CA THR A 370 15.84 15.74 30.21
C THR A 370 15.33 15.26 28.84
N VAL A 371 16.07 14.36 28.20
CA VAL A 371 15.69 13.74 26.92
C VAL A 371 14.36 12.99 27.06
N GLN A 372 14.22 12.16 28.09
CA GLN A 372 12.97 11.43 28.36
C GLN A 372 11.79 12.37 28.61
N ASN A 373 11.99 13.48 29.32
CA ASN A 373 10.94 14.47 29.54
C ASN A 373 10.43 15.07 28.22
N PHE A 374 11.32 15.39 27.28
CA PHE A 374 10.93 15.86 25.95
C PHE A 374 10.14 14.80 25.16
N LEU A 375 10.64 13.56 25.14
CA LEU A 375 9.96 12.45 24.46
C LEU A 375 8.56 12.20 25.03
N LEU A 376 8.43 12.17 26.36
CA LEU A 376 7.16 11.94 27.06
C LEU A 376 6.15 13.06 26.72
N VAL A 377 6.59 14.32 26.75
CA VAL A 377 5.75 15.47 26.36
C VAL A 377 5.34 15.41 24.89
N ALA A 378 6.26 15.08 23.98
CA ALA A 378 5.98 14.98 22.55
C ALA A 378 4.93 13.89 22.26
N GLN A 379 5.13 12.68 22.79
CA GLN A 379 4.21 11.55 22.63
C GLN A 379 2.82 11.85 23.22
N LEU A 380 2.76 12.45 24.41
CA LEU A 380 1.50 12.90 25.01
C LEU A 380 0.78 13.92 24.11
N ASN A 381 1.50 14.91 23.59
CA ASN A 381 0.89 15.93 22.76
C ASN A 381 0.44 15.38 21.40
N MET A 382 1.19 14.46 20.79
CA MET A 382 0.78 13.72 19.59
C MET A 382 -0.50 12.92 19.85
N ALA A 383 -0.57 12.17 20.96
CA ALA A 383 -1.78 11.46 21.36
C ALA A 383 -3.00 12.39 21.48
N MET A 384 -2.81 13.61 22.00
CA MET A 384 -3.87 14.62 22.06
C MET A 384 -4.29 15.12 20.66
N CYS A 385 -3.33 15.33 19.75
CA CYS A 385 -3.61 15.73 18.37
C CYS A 385 -4.41 14.63 17.65
N TYR A 386 -3.99 13.36 17.79
CA TYR A 386 -4.68 12.22 17.17
C TYR A 386 -6.09 12.00 17.74
N LEU A 387 -6.32 12.29 19.03
CA LEU A 387 -7.68 12.30 19.59
C LEU A 387 -8.58 13.32 18.89
N ARG A 388 -8.07 14.54 18.61
CA ARG A 388 -8.81 15.57 17.87
C ARG A 388 -9.06 15.18 16.42
N LEU A 389 -8.10 14.50 15.81
CA LEU A 389 -8.21 13.96 14.45
C LEU A 389 -9.08 12.69 14.36
N LYS A 390 -9.44 12.09 15.50
CA LYS A 390 -10.17 10.81 15.62
C LYS A 390 -9.38 9.60 15.10
N GLU A 391 -8.05 9.69 15.10
CA GLU A 391 -7.14 8.61 14.71
C GLU A 391 -6.82 7.74 15.93
N TYR A 392 -7.82 7.02 16.43
CA TYR A 392 -7.77 6.34 17.73
C TYR A 392 -6.68 5.26 17.84
N ALA A 393 -6.29 4.64 16.72
CA ALA A 393 -5.18 3.69 16.70
C ALA A 393 -3.86 4.35 17.10
N LEU A 394 -3.54 5.48 16.47
CA LEU A 394 -2.33 6.25 16.75
C LEU A 394 -2.33 6.81 18.18
N VAL A 395 -3.49 7.18 18.73
CA VAL A 395 -3.60 7.58 20.15
C VAL A 395 -3.10 6.47 21.08
N VAL A 396 -3.57 5.23 20.85
CA VAL A 396 -3.18 4.08 21.68
C VAL A 396 -1.68 3.81 21.57
N GLU A 397 -1.12 3.84 20.36
CA GLU A 397 0.32 3.65 20.12
C GLU A 397 1.18 4.69 20.86
N ASN A 398 0.85 5.97 20.72
CA ASN A 398 1.60 7.04 21.39
C ASN A 398 1.45 6.96 22.92
N CYS A 399 0.27 6.59 23.43
CA CYS A 399 0.08 6.39 24.87
C CYS A 399 0.85 5.17 25.40
N ASN A 400 0.97 4.10 24.61
CA ASN A 400 1.80 2.95 25.00
C ASN A 400 3.27 3.34 25.15
N LYS A 401 3.83 4.10 24.19
CA LYS A 401 5.20 4.63 24.30
C LYS A 401 5.42 5.48 25.56
N VAL A 402 4.41 6.26 25.97
CA VAL A 402 4.48 7.03 27.22
C VAL A 402 4.48 6.09 28.43
N LEU A 403 3.64 5.07 28.43
CA LEU A 403 3.49 4.14 29.56
C LEU A 403 4.66 3.16 29.69
N GLU A 404 5.42 2.93 28.63
CA GLU A 404 6.73 2.24 28.68
C GLU A 404 7.77 3.04 29.49
N LEU A 405 7.66 4.37 29.51
CA LEU A 405 8.56 5.27 30.25
C LEU A 405 8.02 5.64 31.63
N ASP A 406 6.70 5.85 31.73
CA ASP A 406 5.99 6.23 32.95
C ASP A 406 4.66 5.46 33.02
N GLU A 407 4.69 4.26 33.60
CA GLU A 407 3.54 3.36 33.74
C GLU A 407 2.34 3.99 34.46
N LYS A 408 2.59 4.99 35.31
CA LYS A 408 1.57 5.66 36.14
C LYS A 408 1.14 6.99 35.55
N ASN A 409 1.47 7.28 34.29
CA ASN A 409 1.11 8.54 33.68
C ASN A 409 -0.42 8.68 33.53
N GLU A 410 -1.01 9.53 34.39
CA GLU A 410 -2.47 9.73 34.43
C GLU A 410 -3.05 10.13 33.07
N LYS A 411 -2.36 11.03 32.34
CA LYS A 411 -2.82 11.55 31.05
C LYS A 411 -2.79 10.48 29.96
N ALA A 412 -1.74 9.67 29.89
CA ALA A 412 -1.63 8.62 28.90
C ALA A 412 -2.68 7.52 29.14
N LEU A 413 -2.84 7.06 30.39
CA LEU A 413 -3.88 6.09 30.75
C LEU A 413 -5.27 6.60 30.38
N TYR A 414 -5.58 7.85 30.73
CA TYR A 414 -6.89 8.44 30.43
C TYR A 414 -7.15 8.54 28.92
N ARG A 415 -6.19 9.08 28.16
CA ARG A 415 -6.30 9.25 26.70
C ARG A 415 -6.37 7.91 25.96
N ARG A 416 -5.62 6.90 26.40
CA ARG A 416 -5.68 5.54 25.86
C ARG A 416 -7.05 4.91 26.12
N GLY A 417 -7.58 5.07 27.34
CA GLY A 417 -8.93 4.63 27.70
C GLY A 417 -10.01 5.28 26.84
N GLU A 418 -9.90 6.59 26.60
CA GLU A 418 -10.82 7.33 25.72
C GLU A 418 -10.77 6.82 24.27
N ALA A 419 -9.58 6.64 23.70
CA ALA A 419 -9.43 6.09 22.35
C ALA A 419 -9.99 4.66 22.22
N ARG A 420 -9.73 3.80 23.21
CA ARG A 420 -10.28 2.42 23.26
C ARG A 420 -11.79 2.41 23.37
N LEU A 421 -12.36 3.34 24.13
CA LEU A 421 -13.81 3.50 24.23
C LEU A 421 -14.42 3.84 22.86
N PHE A 422 -13.83 4.77 22.11
CA PHE A 422 -14.26 5.11 20.75
C PHE A 422 -14.07 3.96 19.75
N ARG A 423 -13.13 3.04 20.00
CA ARG A 423 -12.92 1.81 19.23
C ARG A 423 -13.85 0.65 19.66
N ASN A 424 -14.77 0.88 20.59
CA ASN A 424 -15.63 -0.15 21.20
C ASN A 424 -14.88 -1.24 22.00
N GLU A 425 -13.63 -0.98 22.40
CA GLU A 425 -12.82 -1.88 23.22
C GLU A 425 -13.13 -1.66 24.71
N PHE A 426 -14.41 -1.83 25.08
CA PHE A 426 -14.94 -1.35 26.36
C PHE A 426 -14.25 -1.93 27.59
N ASN A 427 -13.87 -3.21 27.54
CA ASN A 427 -13.15 -3.87 28.64
C ASN A 427 -11.77 -3.26 28.86
N LEU A 428 -11.01 -3.04 27.77
CA LEU A 428 -9.68 -2.43 27.84
C LEU A 428 -9.77 -0.96 28.27
N ALA A 429 -10.75 -0.22 27.75
CA ALA A 429 -11.02 1.15 28.17
C ALA A 429 -11.35 1.26 29.66
N MET A 430 -12.22 0.37 30.17
CA MET A 430 -12.57 0.32 31.58
C MET A 430 -11.35 0.02 32.46
N SER A 431 -10.47 -0.89 32.03
CA SER A 431 -9.22 -1.18 32.74
C SER A 431 -8.32 0.06 32.82
N ASP A 432 -8.14 0.79 31.72
CA ASP A 432 -7.36 2.03 31.72
C ASP A 432 -7.93 3.08 32.68
N PHE A 433 -9.25 3.33 32.66
CA PHE A 433 -9.86 4.29 33.58
C PHE A 433 -9.80 3.87 35.05
N LYS A 434 -9.82 2.56 35.34
CA LYS A 434 -9.59 2.05 36.69
C LYS A 434 -8.15 2.32 37.14
N LEU A 435 -7.16 2.12 36.25
CA LEU A 435 -5.77 2.48 36.55
C LEU A 435 -5.62 3.99 36.81
N VAL A 436 -6.32 4.84 36.05
CA VAL A 436 -6.37 6.29 36.34
C VAL A 436 -6.88 6.56 37.76
N LEU A 437 -7.95 5.89 38.19
CA LEU A 437 -8.49 6.04 39.55
C LEU A 437 -7.58 5.49 40.65
N GLN A 438 -6.69 4.54 40.34
CA GLN A 438 -5.66 4.08 41.27
C GLN A 438 -4.55 5.12 41.44
N VAL A 439 -4.17 5.80 40.36
CA VAL A 439 -3.17 6.90 40.40
C VAL A 439 -3.76 8.16 41.05
N ASN A 440 -4.97 8.53 40.63
CA ASN A 440 -5.68 9.72 41.11
C ASN A 440 -7.15 9.39 41.43
N PRO A 441 -7.45 8.99 42.68
CA PRO A 441 -8.81 8.65 43.11
C PRO A 441 -9.82 9.82 43.01
N SER A 442 -9.33 11.05 42.92
CA SER A 442 -10.18 12.26 42.83
C SER A 442 -10.67 12.56 41.40
N ASN A 443 -10.16 11.86 40.38
CA ASN A 443 -10.50 12.10 38.99
C ASN A 443 -11.97 11.72 38.68
N ARG A 444 -12.85 12.73 38.71
CA ARG A 444 -14.30 12.57 38.43
C ARG A 444 -14.57 12.12 37.00
N ALA A 445 -13.77 12.57 36.04
CA ALA A 445 -13.94 12.23 34.63
C ALA A 445 -13.70 10.73 34.40
N ALA A 446 -12.66 10.16 35.01
CA ALA A 446 -12.37 8.73 34.92
C ALA A 446 -13.49 7.88 35.54
N ARG A 447 -14.02 8.29 36.70
CA ARG A 447 -15.16 7.62 37.35
C ARG A 447 -16.40 7.60 36.46
N SER A 448 -16.71 8.72 35.81
CA SER A 448 -17.83 8.81 34.86
C SER A 448 -17.64 7.86 33.68
N GLN A 449 -16.42 7.82 33.10
CA GLN A 449 -16.11 6.92 31.98
C GLN A 449 -16.20 5.44 32.35
N VAL A 450 -15.81 5.04 33.56
CA VAL A 450 -16.01 3.65 34.05
C VAL A 450 -17.49 3.27 34.02
N SER A 451 -18.38 4.14 34.50
CA SER A 451 -19.83 3.89 34.45
C SER A 451 -20.36 3.81 33.01
N ILE A 452 -19.83 4.62 32.09
CA ILE A 452 -20.16 4.55 30.67
C ILE A 452 -19.71 3.21 30.07
N CYS A 453 -18.48 2.77 30.34
CA CYS A 453 -17.98 1.48 29.87
C CYS A 453 -18.85 0.33 30.39
N GLN A 454 -19.21 0.33 31.68
CA GLN A 454 -20.08 -0.70 32.26
C GLN A 454 -21.44 -0.78 31.56
N ARG A 455 -22.05 0.38 31.27
CA ARG A 455 -23.31 0.43 30.52
C ARG A 455 -23.14 -0.11 29.12
N LYS A 456 -22.09 0.31 28.39
CA LYS A 456 -21.79 -0.15 27.02
C LYS A 456 -21.51 -1.65 26.94
N ILE A 457 -20.81 -2.22 27.92
CA ILE A 457 -20.57 -3.66 28.03
C ILE A 457 -21.89 -4.42 28.18
N ARG A 458 -22.80 -3.94 29.04
CA ARG A 458 -24.13 -4.55 29.19
C ARG A 458 -24.95 -4.48 27.89
N GLU A 459 -25.00 -3.30 27.26
CA GLU A 459 -25.68 -3.11 25.97
C GLU A 459 -25.14 -4.06 24.88
N HIS A 460 -23.82 -4.22 24.80
CA HIS A 460 -23.18 -5.13 23.85
C HIS A 460 -23.55 -6.60 24.11
N HIS A 461 -23.47 -7.06 25.37
CA HIS A 461 -23.85 -8.42 25.72
C HIS A 461 -25.33 -8.73 25.45
N GLU A 462 -26.23 -7.77 25.69
CA GLU A 462 -27.65 -7.92 25.35
C GLU A 462 -27.86 -8.01 23.84
N MET A 463 -27.13 -7.21 23.06
CA MET A 463 -27.17 -7.24 21.60
C MET A 463 -26.63 -8.56 21.04
N ASP A 464 -25.51 -9.05 21.56
CA ASP A 464 -24.93 -10.34 21.21
C ASP A 464 -25.93 -11.47 21.51
N LYS A 465 -26.52 -11.48 22.71
CA LYS A 465 -27.51 -12.48 23.10
C LYS A 465 -28.69 -12.53 22.13
N LYS A 466 -29.22 -11.37 21.73
CA LYS A 466 -30.30 -11.29 20.73
C LYS A 466 -29.85 -11.77 19.37
N THR A 467 -28.64 -11.38 18.95
CA THR A 467 -28.06 -11.77 17.66
C THR A 467 -27.88 -13.28 17.56
N TYR A 468 -27.27 -13.89 18.58
CA TYR A 468 -27.11 -15.35 18.66
C TYR A 468 -28.45 -16.07 18.73
N ALA A 469 -29.41 -15.62 19.54
CA ALA A 469 -30.74 -16.21 19.61
C ALA A 469 -31.42 -16.22 18.23
N ASN A 470 -31.36 -15.09 17.51
CA ASN A 470 -31.91 -14.99 16.15
C ASN A 470 -31.17 -15.89 15.14
N MET A 471 -29.84 -16.02 15.25
CA MET A 471 -29.08 -16.95 14.41
C MET A 471 -29.47 -18.41 14.68
N PHE A 472 -29.56 -18.82 15.96
CA PHE A 472 -30.01 -20.17 16.34
C PHE A 472 -31.41 -20.47 15.80
N GLN A 473 -32.34 -19.52 15.91
CA GLN A 473 -33.68 -19.68 15.38
C GLN A 473 -33.68 -19.84 13.85
N LYS A 474 -32.91 -19.01 13.13
CA LYS A 474 -32.78 -19.13 11.67
C LYS A 474 -32.18 -20.47 11.24
N PHE A 475 -31.18 -20.96 11.96
CA PHE A 475 -30.59 -22.27 11.67
C PHE A 475 -31.57 -23.40 11.96
N ALA A 476 -32.30 -23.35 13.08
CA ALA A 476 -33.36 -24.32 13.37
C ALA A 476 -34.47 -24.31 12.30
N GLU A 477 -34.91 -23.14 11.84
CA GLU A 477 -35.89 -23.02 10.76
C GLU A 477 -35.36 -23.59 9.42
N HIS A 478 -34.07 -23.40 9.14
CA HIS A 478 -33.42 -24.00 7.98
C HIS A 478 -33.36 -25.53 8.09
N ASP A 479 -32.95 -26.06 9.23
CA ASP A 479 -32.88 -27.51 9.48
C ASP A 479 -34.26 -28.17 9.37
N VAL A 480 -35.31 -27.52 9.87
CA VAL A 480 -36.70 -27.96 9.71
C VAL A 480 -37.11 -27.96 8.23
N LYS A 481 -36.73 -26.93 7.45
CA LYS A 481 -37.02 -26.89 6.00
C LYS A 481 -36.28 -28.00 5.24
N VAL A 482 -35.00 -28.24 5.55
CA VAL A 482 -34.22 -29.32 4.94
C VAL A 482 -34.82 -30.68 5.30
N TRP A 483 -35.20 -30.88 6.56
CA TRP A 483 -35.87 -32.09 7.02
C TRP A 483 -37.18 -32.32 6.25
N ASN A 484 -38.08 -31.34 6.22
CA ASN A 484 -39.39 -31.49 5.59
C ASN A 484 -39.31 -31.65 4.06
N ASN A 485 -38.39 -30.93 3.40
CA ASN A 485 -38.36 -30.88 1.92
C ASN A 485 -37.45 -31.91 1.27
N ILE A 486 -36.42 -32.39 1.97
CA ILE A 486 -35.40 -33.28 1.40
C ILE A 486 -35.38 -34.62 2.14
N LEU A 487 -35.09 -34.61 3.44
CA LEU A 487 -34.81 -35.84 4.18
C LEU A 487 -36.08 -36.66 4.47
N GLN A 488 -37.21 -36.01 4.78
CA GLN A 488 -38.45 -36.70 5.10
C GLN A 488 -39.03 -37.47 3.89
N PRO A 489 -39.14 -36.89 2.68
CA PRO A 489 -39.54 -37.64 1.48
C PRO A 489 -38.63 -38.83 1.18
N GLU A 490 -37.31 -38.65 1.23
CA GLU A 490 -36.32 -39.73 1.00
C GLU A 490 -36.45 -40.85 2.04
N TRP A 491 -36.58 -40.49 3.31
CA TRP A 491 -36.76 -41.47 4.40
C TRP A 491 -38.08 -42.23 4.28
N THR A 492 -39.14 -41.57 3.83
CA THR A 492 -40.44 -42.20 3.61
C THR A 492 -40.38 -43.17 2.43
N ALA A 493 -39.73 -42.78 1.33
CA ALA A 493 -39.48 -43.65 0.18
C ALA A 493 -38.63 -44.87 0.56
N PHE A 494 -37.59 -44.68 1.37
CA PHE A 494 -36.74 -45.74 1.89
C PHE A 494 -37.52 -46.74 2.76
N LYS A 495 -38.38 -46.25 3.66
CA LYS A 495 -39.28 -47.10 4.47
C LYS A 495 -40.22 -47.95 3.60
N ILE A 496 -40.84 -47.34 2.58
CA ILE A 496 -41.71 -48.05 1.65
C ILE A 496 -40.93 -49.15 0.89
N ALA A 497 -39.71 -48.85 0.46
CA ALA A 497 -38.84 -49.82 -0.22
C ALA A 497 -38.47 -51.00 0.69
N ILE A 498 -38.12 -50.75 1.96
CA ILE A 498 -37.85 -51.82 2.94
C ILE A 498 -39.10 -52.66 3.21
N CYS A 499 -40.27 -52.05 3.43
CA CYS A 499 -41.51 -52.78 3.64
C CYS A 499 -41.87 -53.67 2.44
N SER A 500 -41.57 -53.21 1.23
CA SER A 500 -41.75 -53.98 -0.02
C SER A 500 -40.76 -55.15 -0.12
N LEU A 501 -39.50 -54.95 0.27
CA LEU A 501 -38.47 -56.01 0.28
C LEU A 501 -38.70 -57.08 1.36
N LEU A 502 -39.26 -56.69 2.52
CA LEU A 502 -39.58 -57.61 3.62
C LEU A 502 -40.92 -58.34 3.43
N GLY A 503 -41.62 -58.13 2.31
CA GLY A 503 -42.86 -58.85 2.00
C GLY A 503 -44.04 -58.55 2.94
N MET A 504 -44.01 -57.41 3.66
CA MET A 504 -45.10 -56.99 4.54
C MET A 504 -46.14 -56.19 3.76
N TYR A 505 -46.89 -56.85 2.86
CA TYR A 505 -48.10 -56.26 2.28
C TYR A 505 -49.29 -56.54 3.21
N ASN A 506 -49.94 -55.47 3.66
CA ASN A 506 -51.12 -55.40 4.52
C ASN A 506 -50.95 -55.69 6.03
N MET A 507 -50.79 -54.62 6.81
CA MET A 507 -51.71 -54.38 7.92
C MET A 507 -52.28 -52.98 7.83
N ASN A 508 -53.61 -52.94 7.81
CA ASN A 508 -54.45 -51.76 7.79
C ASN A 508 -54.06 -50.73 8.85
N GLN A 509 -54.36 -49.48 8.48
CA GLN A 509 -54.60 -48.38 9.40
C GLN A 509 -55.44 -48.86 10.60
N HIS A 510 -55.10 -48.38 11.80
CA HIS A 510 -55.67 -48.73 13.11
C HIS A 510 -55.08 -49.95 13.83
N THR A 511 -53.81 -49.87 14.23
CA THR A 511 -53.38 -50.50 15.48
C THR A 511 -52.50 -49.56 16.27
N THR A 512 -53.09 -48.99 17.31
CA THR A 512 -52.47 -48.17 18.36
C THR A 512 -51.36 -48.95 19.06
N LEU A 513 -50.11 -48.81 18.65
CA LEU A 513 -48.96 -49.23 19.45
C LEU A 513 -48.45 -48.04 20.28
N ARG A 514 -49.10 -47.86 21.42
CA ARG A 514 -48.44 -47.37 22.63
C ARG A 514 -47.31 -48.35 22.94
N LEU A 515 -46.05 -48.00 22.66
CA LEU A 515 -44.88 -48.53 23.35
C LEU A 515 -43.68 -47.62 23.08
N LEU A 516 -43.48 -46.70 24.02
CA LEU A 516 -42.25 -46.08 24.51
C LEU A 516 -42.52 -44.62 24.85
N GLY A 517 -43.31 -44.44 25.92
CA GLY A 517 -43.19 -43.28 26.77
C GLY A 517 -41.85 -43.33 27.48
N GLY A 518 -40.84 -42.71 26.88
CA GLY A 518 -39.64 -42.23 27.56
C GLY A 518 -39.65 -40.71 27.48
N ARG A 519 -39.85 -40.06 28.63
CA ARG A 519 -39.87 -38.59 28.78
C ARG A 519 -38.49 -37.97 28.49
N VAL A 520 -38.54 -36.86 27.76
CA VAL A 520 -37.80 -35.58 27.84
C VAL A 520 -36.38 -35.59 28.39
#